data_AF-A0A6N8WPJ4-F1
#
_entry.id   AF-A0A6N8WPJ4-F1
#
_cell.length_a   1.000
_cell.length_b   1.000
_cell.length_c   1.000
_cell.angle_alpha   90.00
_cell.angle_beta   90.00
_cell.angle_gamma   90.00
#
_symmetry.space_group_name_H-M   'P 1'
#
loop_
_entity.id
_entity.type
_entity.pdbx_description
1 polymer ?
#
loop_
_entity_poly.entity_id
_entity_poly.type
_entity_poly.pdbx_seq_one_letter_code
_entity_poly.pdbx_strand_id
1 'polypeptide(L)'
;MDRSVLRAYLRRTRFAPGDRNAARADASRIASFLRAEGATRVVGIGSAFVASRRFTRGSDIDIVVEGLPPRRFFGASARAADMTAFKLDVTPLESATDYMRQAAADEGVDL
;
A
#
# COMPACT_ATOMS: atom_id res chain seq x y z
N MET A 1 -14.63 -23.38 -5.78
CA MET A 1 -13.93 -22.31 -5.03
C MET A 1 -14.11 -22.57 -3.55
N ASP A 2 -13.02 -22.64 -2.78
CA ASP A 2 -13.05 -22.96 -1.35
C ASP A 2 -13.73 -21.84 -0.54
N ARG A 3 -14.65 -22.21 0.36
CA ARG A 3 -15.36 -21.30 1.26
C ARG A 3 -14.43 -20.60 2.27
N SER A 4 -13.28 -21.20 2.57
CA SER A 4 -12.24 -20.59 3.43
C SER A 4 -11.58 -19.40 2.73
N VAL A 5 -11.22 -19.58 1.45
CA VAL A 5 -10.63 -18.56 0.57
C VAL A 5 -11.63 -17.42 0.33
N LEU A 6 -12.89 -17.76 0.07
CA LEU A 6 -13.94 -16.76 -0.10
C LEU A 6 -14.18 -15.95 1.19
N ARG A 7 -14.13 -16.58 2.37
CA ARG A 7 -14.26 -15.86 3.65
C ARG A 7 -13.06 -14.98 3.96
N ALA A 8 -11.84 -15.38 3.63
CA ALA A 8 -10.65 -14.54 3.75
C ALA A 8 -10.74 -13.34 2.80
N TYR A 9 -11.16 -13.57 1.56
CA TYR A 9 -11.42 -12.52 0.56
C TYR A 9 -12.50 -11.52 1.02
N LEU A 10 -13.60 -12.02 1.58
CA LEU A 10 -14.69 -11.20 2.13
C LEU A 10 -14.32 -10.48 3.44
N ARG A 11 -13.38 -11.02 4.23
CA ARG A 11 -12.81 -10.33 5.40
C ARG A 11 -11.88 -9.18 4.97
N ARG A 12 -11.11 -9.37 3.90
CA ARG A 12 -10.27 -8.32 3.29
C ARG A 12 -11.05 -7.14 2.73
N THR A 13 -12.26 -7.40 2.22
CA THR A 13 -13.18 -6.36 1.71
C THR A 13 -14.02 -5.68 2.80
N ARG A 14 -13.89 -6.10 4.07
CA ARG A 14 -14.53 -5.41 5.20
C ARG A 14 -13.59 -4.33 5.74
N PHE A 15 -13.71 -3.16 5.13
CA PHE A 15 -13.43 -1.82 5.64
C PHE A 15 -12.66 -1.74 6.97
N ALA A 16 -11.44 -1.21 6.91
CA ALA A 16 -10.53 -1.00 8.02
C ALA A 16 -10.97 0.15 8.95
N PRO A 17 -10.36 0.30 10.14
CA PRO A 17 -10.69 1.41 11.03
C PRO A 17 -10.38 2.74 10.33
N GLY A 18 -11.22 3.76 10.51
CA GLY A 18 -10.97 5.12 10.02
C GLY A 18 -9.88 5.85 10.80
N ASP A 19 -8.79 5.16 11.14
CA ASP A 19 -7.65 5.68 11.88
C ASP A 19 -6.44 5.80 10.94
N ARG A 20 -6.18 7.04 10.52
CA ARG A 20 -5.06 7.41 9.66
C ARG A 20 -3.71 7.06 10.29
N ASN A 21 -3.57 7.16 11.61
CA ASN A 21 -2.29 6.91 12.28
C ASN A 21 -1.96 5.41 12.29
N ALA A 22 -2.97 4.56 12.51
CA ALA A 22 -2.81 3.11 12.37
C ALA A 22 -2.41 2.71 10.94
N ALA A 23 -3.07 3.30 9.93
CA ALA A 23 -2.72 3.06 8.52
C ALA A 23 -1.27 3.45 8.21
N ARG A 24 -0.81 4.61 8.68
CA ARG A 24 0.58 5.06 8.52
C ARG A 24 1.57 4.14 9.23
N ALA A 25 1.25 3.68 10.43
CA ALA A 25 2.12 2.76 11.18
C ALA A 25 2.25 1.40 10.48
N ASP A 26 1.16 0.90 9.89
CA ASP A 26 1.19 -0.30 9.03
C ASP A 26 2.03 -0.06 7.78
N ALA A 27 1.86 1.09 7.13
CA ALA A 27 2.60 1.44 5.93
C ALA A 27 4.12 1.53 6.16
N SER A 28 4.59 2.07 7.28
CA SER A 28 6.02 2.07 7.63
C SER A 28 6.58 0.65 7.82
N ARG A 29 5.81 -0.26 8.42
CA ARG A 29 6.20 -1.67 8.55
C ARG A 29 6.24 -2.37 7.19
N ILE A 30 5.25 -2.11 6.35
CA ILE A 30 5.19 -2.63 4.97
C ILE A 30 6.37 -2.09 4.15
N ALA A 31 6.70 -0.81 4.27
CA ALA A 31 7.83 -0.22 3.55
C ALA A 31 9.16 -0.89 3.90
N SER A 32 9.38 -1.16 5.19
CA SER A 32 10.55 -1.91 5.66
C SER A 32 10.62 -3.32 5.03
N PHE A 33 9.48 -4.02 4.97
CA PHE A 33 9.37 -5.31 4.31
C PHE A 33 9.65 -5.24 2.79
N LEU A 34 9.08 -4.27 2.08
CA LEU A 34 9.28 -4.11 0.64
C LEU A 34 10.75 -3.80 0.30
N ARG A 35 11.45 -3.04 1.15
CA ARG A 35 12.90 -2.82 1.02
C ARG A 35 13.69 -4.11 1.18
N ALA A 36 13.33 -4.96 2.14
CA ALA A 36 13.96 -6.27 2.31
C ALA A 36 13.71 -7.20 1.09
N GLU A 37 12.61 -6.99 0.36
CA GLU A 37 12.31 -7.69 -0.89
C GLU A 37 13.01 -7.10 -2.13
N GLY A 38 13.73 -5.98 -1.98
CA GLY A 38 14.56 -5.36 -3.01
C GLY A 38 14.09 -4.00 -3.51
N ALA A 39 13.06 -3.40 -2.90
CA ALA A 39 12.70 -2.02 -3.21
C ALA A 39 13.83 -1.04 -2.79
N THR A 40 14.15 -0.09 -3.64
CA THR A 40 15.15 0.97 -3.36
C THR A 40 14.48 2.20 -2.74
N ARG A 41 13.24 2.49 -3.12
CA ARG A 41 12.44 3.59 -2.59
C ARG A 41 10.99 3.14 -2.38
N VAL A 42 10.39 3.61 -1.30
CA VAL A 42 8.98 3.35 -0.95
C VAL A 42 8.35 4.65 -0.50
N VAL A 43 7.27 5.04 -1.17
CA VAL A 43 6.59 6.33 -1.00
C VAL A 43 5.12 6.09 -0.69
N GLY A 44 4.62 6.68 0.38
CA GLY A 44 3.20 6.73 0.69
C GLY A 44 2.53 7.91 0.00
N ILE A 45 1.39 7.69 -0.64
CA ILE A 45 0.61 8.75 -1.32
C ILE A 45 -0.86 8.77 -0.88
N GLY A 46 -1.65 9.69 -1.41
CA GLY A 46 -3.10 9.63 -1.25
C GLY A 46 -3.60 9.96 0.16
N SER A 47 -4.80 9.47 0.49
CA SER A 47 -5.56 9.96 1.65
C SER A 47 -4.94 9.62 3.01
N ALA A 48 -4.09 8.59 3.05
CA ALA A 48 -3.34 8.23 4.23
C ALA A 48 -2.21 9.24 4.51
N PHE A 49 -1.57 9.80 3.48
CA PHE A 49 -0.36 10.62 3.64
C PHE A 49 -0.58 12.12 3.44
N VAL A 50 -1.54 12.52 2.62
CA VAL A 50 -1.85 13.93 2.35
C VAL A 50 -2.84 14.47 3.39
N ALA A 51 -2.38 15.40 4.24
CA ALA A 51 -3.14 15.89 5.38
C ALA A 51 -4.51 16.50 5.01
N SER A 52 -4.56 17.22 3.88
CA SER A 52 -5.76 17.90 3.36
C SER A 52 -6.80 16.96 2.74
N ARG A 53 -6.44 15.72 2.41
CA ARG A 53 -7.39 14.72 1.89
C ARG A 53 -8.15 14.09 3.04
N ARG A 54 -9.42 13.74 2.86
CA ARG A 54 -10.21 13.05 3.89
C ARG A 54 -9.81 11.57 3.95
N PHE A 55 -9.51 11.08 5.16
CA PHE A 55 -9.33 9.65 5.41
C PHE A 55 -10.59 9.08 6.06
N THR A 56 -11.06 7.93 5.58
CA THR A 56 -12.33 7.32 6.00
C THR A 56 -12.13 5.82 6.27
N ARG A 57 -13.17 5.14 6.76
CA ARG A 57 -13.14 3.68 6.96
C ARG A 57 -12.95 2.87 5.66
N GLY A 58 -13.21 3.50 4.50
CA GLY A 58 -12.96 2.90 3.18
C GLY A 58 -11.76 3.48 2.46
N SER A 59 -10.88 4.19 3.17
CA SER A 59 -9.61 4.61 2.62
C SER A 59 -8.61 3.46 2.61
N ASP A 60 -7.81 3.42 1.55
CA ASP A 60 -6.75 2.44 1.35
C ASP A 60 -5.41 3.01 1.82
N ILE A 61 -4.40 2.14 1.92
CA ILE A 61 -2.99 2.52 1.97
C ILE A 61 -2.46 2.46 0.55
N ASP A 62 -2.08 3.61 0.00
CA ASP A 62 -1.49 3.72 -1.33
C ASP A 62 0.04 3.83 -1.21
N ILE A 63 0.77 2.86 -1.78
CA ILE A 63 2.23 2.83 -1.80
C ILE A 63 2.73 2.81 -3.24
N VAL A 64 3.66 3.70 -3.56
CA VAL A 64 4.47 3.65 -4.77
C VAL A 64 5.86 3.12 -4.42
N VAL A 65 6.34 2.15 -5.19
CA VAL A 65 7.60 1.45 -4.94
C VAL A 65 8.50 1.52 -6.16
N GLU A 66 9.78 1.80 -5.94
CA GLU A 66 10.83 1.81 -6.97
C GLU A 66 11.84 0.69 -6.70
N GLY A 67 12.41 0.12 -7.75
CA GLY A 67 13.50 -0.85 -7.71
C GLY A 67 13.09 -2.27 -7.35
N LEU A 68 11.84 -2.51 -6.95
CA LEU A 68 11.37 -3.84 -6.58
C LEU A 68 11.41 -4.77 -7.81
N PRO A 69 12.15 -5.90 -7.77
CA PRO A 69 12.28 -6.76 -8.94
C PRO A 69 10.91 -7.26 -9.44
N PRO A 70 10.60 -7.17 -10.75
CA PRO A 70 9.27 -7.53 -11.28
C PRO A 70 8.82 -8.95 -10.91
N ARG A 71 9.77 -9.91 -10.89
CA ARG A 71 9.51 -11.30 -10.48
C ARG A 71 9.06 -11.46 -9.02
N ARG A 72 9.38 -10.49 -8.16
CA ARG A 72 9.01 -10.47 -6.73
C ARG A 72 7.75 -9.67 -6.47
N PHE A 73 7.37 -8.75 -7.37
CA PHE A 73 6.31 -7.76 -7.14
C PHE A 73 5.02 -8.38 -6.61
N PHE A 74 4.42 -9.33 -7.33
CA PHE A 74 3.13 -9.91 -6.92
C PHE A 74 3.22 -10.66 -5.58
N GLY A 75 4.30 -11.41 -5.36
CA GLY A 75 4.50 -12.15 -4.10
C GLY A 75 4.82 -11.26 -2.91
N ALA A 76 5.53 -10.16 -3.13
CA ALA A 76 5.78 -9.14 -2.10
C ALA A 76 4.51 -8.34 -1.80
N SER A 77 3.78 -7.91 -2.83
CA SER A 77 2.51 -7.18 -2.68
C SER A 77 1.46 -7.99 -1.92
N ALA A 78 1.29 -9.28 -2.25
CA ALA A 78 0.35 -10.15 -1.54
C ALA A 78 0.71 -10.31 -0.05
N ARG A 79 1.99 -10.55 0.26
CA ARG A 79 2.47 -10.66 1.65
C ARG A 79 2.36 -9.35 2.41
N ALA A 80 2.67 -8.23 1.77
CA ALA A 80 2.49 -6.90 2.36
C ALA A 80 1.01 -6.63 2.69
N ALA A 81 0.09 -7.04 1.82
CA ALA A 81 -1.34 -6.92 2.06
C ALA A 81 -1.86 -7.85 3.18
N ASP A 82 -1.08 -8.83 3.66
CA ASP A 82 -1.41 -9.63 4.84
C ASP A 82 -0.93 -8.96 6.15
N MET A 83 -0.08 -7.93 6.07
CA MET A 83 0.50 -7.23 7.23
C MET A 83 -0.40 -6.13 7.80
N THR A 84 -1.55 -5.88 7.18
CA THR A 84 -2.43 -4.77 7.52
C THR A 84 -3.90 -5.19 7.44
N ALA A 85 -4.74 -4.55 8.24
CA ALA A 85 -6.19 -4.65 8.12
C ALA A 85 -6.76 -3.69 7.05
N PHE A 86 -5.96 -2.76 6.55
CA PHE A 86 -6.33 -1.84 5.47
C PHE A 86 -6.22 -2.52 4.12
N LYS A 87 -7.03 -2.08 3.15
CA LYS A 87 -6.74 -2.40 1.74
C LYS A 87 -5.43 -1.70 1.37
N LEU A 88 -4.56 -2.43 0.69
CA LEU A 88 -3.24 -1.98 0.30
C LEU A 88 -3.14 -2.01 -1.22
N ASP A 89 -2.83 -0.86 -1.81
CA ASP A 89 -2.56 -0.72 -3.23
C ASP A 89 -1.06 -0.41 -3.40
N VAL A 90 -0.30 -1.36 -3.94
CA VAL A 90 1.14 -1.20 -4.22
C VAL A 90 1.32 -0.99 -5.73
N THR A 91 1.96 0.10 -6.11
CA THR A 91 2.20 0.47 -7.52
C THR A 91 3.70 0.54 -7.82
N PRO A 92 4.23 -0.23 -8.79
CA PRO A 92 5.62 -0.08 -9.23
C PRO A 92 5.79 1.22 -9.99
N LEU A 93 6.75 2.06 -9.58
CA LEU A 93 7.02 3.37 -10.16
C LEU A 93 7.41 3.24 -11.64
N GLU A 94 8.18 2.21 -12.01
CA GLU A 94 8.66 1.97 -13.36
C GLU A 94 7.52 1.83 -14.37
N SER A 95 6.43 1.19 -13.95
CA SER A 95 5.22 0.97 -14.76
C SER A 95 4.03 1.85 -14.35
N ALA A 96 4.25 2.84 -13.49
CA ALA A 96 3.20 3.73 -13.02
C ALA A 96 2.71 4.67 -14.13
N THR A 97 1.46 5.11 -14.03
CA THR A 97 0.95 6.20 -14.88
C THR A 97 1.64 7.52 -14.51
N ASP A 98 1.65 8.49 -15.43
CA ASP A 98 2.25 9.81 -15.17
C ASP A 98 1.62 10.49 -13.94
N TYR A 99 0.30 10.32 -13.76
CA TYR A 99 -0.41 10.79 -12.56
C TYR A 99 0.19 10.23 -11.26
N MET A 100 0.47 8.93 -11.21
CA MET A 100 1.03 8.29 -10.02
C MET A 100 2.49 8.69 -9.77
N ARG A 101 3.29 8.85 -10.85
CA ARG A 101 4.66 9.38 -10.74
C ARG A 101 4.65 10.80 -10.18
N GLN A 102 3.75 11.65 -10.68
CA GLN A 102 3.60 13.02 -10.22
C GLN A 102 3.13 13.08 -8.76
N ALA A 103 2.14 12.26 -8.38
CA ALA A 103 1.69 12.16 -7.00
C ALA A 103 2.83 11.74 -6.04
N ALA A 104 3.64 10.75 -6.43
CA ALA A 104 4.80 10.33 -5.64
C ALA A 104 5.89 11.40 -5.53
N ALA A 105 6.00 12.30 -6.53
CA ALA A 105 6.97 13.39 -6.53
C ALA A 105 6.50 14.61 -5.71
N ASP A 106 5.24 15.01 -5.86
CA ASP A 106 4.74 16.28 -5.33
C ASP A 106 4.18 16.16 -3.91
N GLU A 107 3.47 15.07 -3.62
CA GLU A 107 2.73 14.88 -2.37
C GLU A 107 3.17 13.62 -1.60
N GLY A 108 4.12 12.88 -2.17
CA GLY A 108 4.64 11.64 -1.60
C GLY A 108 5.38 11.85 -0.29
N VAL A 109 5.21 10.90 0.63
CA VAL A 109 5.97 10.82 1.87
C VAL A 109 6.88 9.60 1.77
N ASP A 110 8.20 9.80 1.83
CA ASP A 110 9.14 8.68 1.91
C ASP A 110 8.94 7.93 3.24
N LEU A 111 8.78 6.60 3.18
CA LEU A 111 8.39 5.74 4.32
C LEU A 111 9.53 4.96 4.96
#